data_AF-A0A6V8L0D3-F1
#
_entry.id   AF-A0A6V8L0D3-F1
#
_cell.length_a   1.000
_cell.length_b   1.000
_cell.length_c   1.000
_cell.angle_alpha   90.00
_cell.angle_beta   90.00
_cell.angle_gamma   90.00
#
_symmetry.space_group_name_H-M   'P 1'
#
loop_
_entity.id
_entity.type
_entity.pdbx_description
1 polymer ?
#
loop_
_entity_poly.entity_id
_entity_poly.type
_entity_poly.pdbx_seq_one_letter_code
_entity_poly.pdbx_strand_id
1 'polypeptide(L)'
;MKPFTRLRDPLTSAFLVRHIGSGNCDGRRTRATGVGGARGAAADRFQRPRRRHDRHRHADHRRHRPVRRRPFRPGERDRHPGTGRDAVTFRGYAEDDGYYLLPSDAERSVATGLLDKRLFDVAYLADNGYGNDKTADLPVIVQYQQESSAQSLARSARALPSARSSTALPSVNGAAVRVSKDTAEDFWGGVQGGTGLRKVWLDGKVTASDDVSAAQIGAPAAWAAGLDGTGVTVGIIDTGIDATHPDLSGKVAVARNFVEAGQPGGDAPEDVTDRHGHGTHVASIIAGSGAASAGKYKGVTPNAKLSIAKALDDSGNGTDSAVIAAMQWQATQVKVVSMSLGGAPSDGTDPVSQAVNDLTAQYGTLFVIAAGNAGPDP
;
A
#
# COMPACT_ATOMS: atom_id res chain seq x y z
N MET A 1 51.46 8.11 -17.85
CA MET A 1 51.98 7.56 -19.12
C MET A 1 51.54 6.11 -19.24
N LYS A 2 50.68 5.81 -20.23
CA LYS A 2 50.20 4.52 -20.79
C LYS A 2 49.58 3.45 -19.84
N PRO A 3 48.61 2.63 -20.31
CA PRO A 3 47.57 2.94 -21.30
C PRO A 3 46.16 2.45 -20.91
N PHE A 4 45.17 3.07 -21.57
CA PHE A 4 43.78 2.65 -21.70
C PHE A 4 43.68 1.25 -22.33
N THR A 5 43.04 0.32 -21.65
CA THR A 5 42.54 -0.93 -22.25
C THR A 5 41.09 -0.71 -22.66
N ARG A 6 40.85 -0.70 -23.97
CA ARG A 6 39.51 -0.74 -24.57
C ARG A 6 38.83 -2.05 -24.19
N LEU A 7 37.71 -1.99 -23.48
CA LEU A 7 36.73 -3.06 -23.49
C LEU A 7 35.71 -2.75 -24.59
N ARG A 8 35.83 -3.49 -25.69
CA ARG A 8 34.77 -3.79 -26.65
C ARG A 8 33.71 -4.61 -25.91
N ASP A 9 32.41 -4.33 -26.13
CA ASP A 9 31.34 -5.28 -26.47
C ASP A 9 29.90 -4.84 -26.09
N PRO A 10 28.87 -5.39 -26.78
CA PRO A 10 27.67 -4.67 -27.25
C PRO A 10 26.40 -4.98 -26.42
N LEU A 11 25.22 -4.61 -26.96
CA LEU A 11 23.84 -5.05 -26.62
C LEU A 11 23.00 -4.09 -25.75
N THR A 12 21.94 -3.49 -26.33
CA THR A 12 20.76 -3.02 -25.58
C THR A 12 19.52 -2.89 -26.49
N SER A 13 18.49 -3.72 -26.29
CA SER A 13 17.14 -3.58 -26.84
C SER A 13 16.11 -4.10 -25.84
N ALA A 14 15.04 -3.32 -25.65
CA ALA A 14 13.66 -3.72 -25.40
C ALA A 14 12.88 -2.45 -25.11
N PHE A 15 11.95 -2.11 -25.99
CA PHE A 15 10.93 -1.08 -25.78
C PHE A 15 11.32 0.02 -24.80
N LEU A 16 12.06 0.98 -25.34
CA LEU A 16 12.43 2.27 -24.76
C LEU A 16 13.57 2.34 -23.73
N VAL A 17 14.50 3.24 -24.09
CA VAL A 17 15.38 4.03 -23.23
C VAL A 17 16.50 3.24 -22.54
N ARG A 18 17.69 3.38 -23.15
CA ARG A 18 18.98 3.12 -22.53
C ARG A 18 19.26 4.28 -21.56
N HIS A 19 19.46 3.95 -20.28
CA HIS A 19 19.73 4.83 -19.13
C HIS A 19 18.54 5.57 -18.48
N ILE A 20 17.94 4.95 -17.46
CA ILE A 20 17.56 5.66 -16.24
C ILE A 20 18.62 5.32 -15.20
N GLY A 21 19.75 6.03 -15.27
CA GLY A 21 20.77 5.98 -14.22
C GLY A 21 20.31 6.82 -13.04
N SER A 22 20.39 6.24 -11.84
CA SER A 22 20.29 6.95 -10.55
C SER A 22 21.22 8.18 -10.53
N GLY A 23 20.66 9.36 -10.77
CA GLY A 23 21.33 10.63 -10.52
C GLY A 23 21.32 10.91 -9.02
N ASN A 24 22.42 10.57 -8.36
CA ASN A 24 22.64 10.79 -6.95
C ASN A 24 22.49 12.29 -6.58
N CYS A 25 21.86 12.53 -5.45
CA CYS A 25 21.81 13.80 -4.76
C CYS A 25 23.23 14.32 -4.48
N ASP A 26 23.55 15.56 -4.89
CA ASP A 26 24.36 16.43 -4.02
C ASP A 26 24.27 17.93 -4.37
N GLY A 27 24.27 18.75 -3.32
CA GLY A 27 24.93 20.05 -3.31
C GLY A 27 24.23 21.27 -3.93
N ARG A 28 23.42 21.98 -3.12
CA ARG A 28 23.55 23.45 -2.95
C ARG A 28 22.88 23.89 -1.64
N ARG A 29 23.54 23.62 -0.51
CA ARG A 29 23.40 24.47 0.69
C ARG A 29 24.30 25.68 0.49
N THR A 30 23.72 26.85 0.29
CA THR A 30 24.42 28.12 0.42
C THR A 30 24.81 28.29 1.89
N ARG A 31 26.13 28.35 2.12
CA ARG A 31 26.74 28.76 3.40
C ARG A 31 26.42 30.24 3.64
N ALA A 32 25.80 30.55 4.76
CA ALA A 32 25.87 31.89 5.36
C ALA A 32 27.08 31.90 6.31
N THR A 33 28.08 32.70 5.95
CA THR A 33 29.21 33.09 6.78
C THR A 33 28.74 34.01 7.90
N GLY A 34 29.13 33.71 9.15
CA GLY A 34 29.03 34.62 10.28
C GLY A 34 30.18 34.35 11.26
N VAL A 35 31.17 35.24 11.28
CA VAL A 35 32.32 35.25 12.19
C VAL A 35 32.14 36.41 13.17
N GLY A 36 32.51 36.17 14.43
CA GLY A 36 32.81 37.18 15.47
C GLY A 36 31.58 37.58 16.30
N GLY A 37 31.52 37.47 17.63
CA GLY A 37 32.57 37.40 18.64
C GLY A 37 32.45 38.62 19.56
N ALA A 38 31.90 38.46 20.77
CA ALA A 38 32.15 39.36 21.90
C ALA A 38 31.70 38.72 23.23
N ARG A 39 32.54 38.92 24.25
CA ARG A 39 32.44 38.44 25.64
C ARG A 39 31.66 39.42 26.52
N GLY A 40 31.16 38.93 27.67
CA GLY A 40 30.73 39.72 28.84
C GLY A 40 29.58 39.01 29.58
N ALA A 41 29.83 38.19 30.60
CA ALA A 41 30.03 38.53 32.02
C ALA A 41 28.74 38.91 32.81
N ALA A 42 28.39 38.01 33.75
CA ALA A 42 27.85 38.21 35.10
C ALA A 42 26.39 38.69 35.37
N ALA A 43 25.77 37.88 36.26
CA ALA A 43 24.97 38.24 37.45
C ALA A 43 23.46 38.62 37.35
N ASP A 44 22.65 37.69 37.87
CA ASP A 44 21.75 37.80 39.03
C ASP A 44 20.40 38.58 38.97
N ARG A 45 19.40 37.93 39.60
CA ARG A 45 18.10 38.38 40.16
C ARG A 45 16.86 38.71 39.29
N PHE A 46 15.84 37.87 39.53
CA PHE A 46 14.48 38.19 39.98
C PHE A 46 13.76 39.46 39.46
N GLN A 47 12.69 39.27 38.67
CA GLN A 47 11.30 39.69 39.00
C GLN A 47 10.34 39.45 37.81
N ARG A 48 9.22 38.78 38.06
CA ARG A 48 7.93 38.86 37.31
C ARG A 48 7.02 39.86 38.05
N PRO A 49 5.81 40.22 37.58
CA PRO A 49 5.24 40.26 36.21
C PRO A 49 4.49 41.59 35.91
N ARG A 50 4.18 41.91 34.65
CA ARG A 50 2.99 42.72 34.31
C ARG A 50 2.29 42.23 33.03
N ARG A 51 0.96 42.24 33.10
CA ARG A 51 -0.03 41.75 32.13
C ARG A 51 -0.35 42.79 31.04
N ARG A 52 -1.03 42.28 29.99
CA ARG A 52 -1.94 42.93 29.01
C ARG A 52 -1.26 43.68 27.85
N HIS A 53 -1.42 43.18 26.61
CA HIS A 53 -2.60 43.47 25.80
C HIS A 53 -2.59 42.69 24.48
N ASP A 54 -3.72 42.06 24.17
CA ASP A 54 -4.09 41.55 22.85
C ASP A 54 -4.01 42.63 21.78
N ARG A 55 -3.36 42.29 20.66
CA ARG A 55 -3.68 42.86 19.35
C ARG A 55 -3.63 41.75 18.31
N HIS A 56 -4.82 41.37 17.85
CA HIS A 56 -5.06 40.60 16.64
C HIS A 56 -4.27 41.17 15.45
N ARG A 57 -3.46 40.32 14.81
CA ARG A 57 -3.01 40.53 13.43
C ARG A 57 -3.59 39.42 12.58
N HIS A 58 -4.44 39.80 11.63
CA HIS A 58 -4.85 38.97 10.51
C HIS A 58 -3.62 38.52 9.74
N ALA A 59 -3.37 37.22 9.71
CA ALA A 59 -2.40 36.59 8.83
C ALA A 59 -3.13 36.03 7.61
N ASP A 60 -2.76 36.56 6.46
CA ASP A 60 -3.19 36.22 5.12
C ASP A 60 -2.96 34.72 4.81
N HIS A 61 -4.06 33.97 4.63
CA HIS A 61 -4.02 32.56 4.24
C HIS A 61 -3.61 32.44 2.77
N ARG A 62 -2.30 32.43 2.52
CA ARG A 62 -1.76 31.86 1.27
C ARG A 62 -2.04 30.36 1.26
N ARG A 63 -3.04 29.97 0.48
CA ARG A 63 -3.37 28.58 0.17
C ARG A 63 -2.11 27.87 -0.32
N HIS A 64 -1.59 26.95 0.49
CA HIS A 64 -0.60 25.98 0.05
C HIS A 64 -1.25 25.10 -1.02
N ARG A 65 -1.00 25.42 -2.30
CA ARG A 65 -1.25 24.48 -3.38
C ARG A 65 -0.30 23.28 -3.19
N PRO A 66 -0.79 22.04 -3.26
CA PRO A 66 0.08 20.88 -3.22
C PRO A 66 1.07 20.96 -4.38
N VAL A 67 2.35 20.81 -4.09
CA VAL A 67 3.39 20.70 -5.11
C VAL A 67 3.13 19.40 -5.85
N ARG A 68 2.46 19.47 -7.00
CA ARG A 68 2.40 18.36 -7.94
C ARG A 68 3.86 18.04 -8.30
N ARG A 69 4.33 16.83 -7.96
CA ARG A 69 5.61 16.32 -8.48
C ARG A 69 5.53 16.45 -9.99
N ARG A 70 6.48 17.17 -10.60
CA ARG A 70 6.55 17.25 -12.06
C ARG A 70 6.79 15.82 -12.56
N PRO A 71 5.98 15.30 -13.50
CA PRO A 71 6.23 13.98 -14.07
C PRO A 71 7.64 13.95 -14.64
N PHE A 72 8.34 12.84 -14.40
CA PHE A 72 9.65 12.57 -15.00
C PHE A 72 9.53 12.73 -16.52
N ARG A 73 10.37 13.58 -17.12
CA ARG A 73 10.46 13.79 -18.57
C ARG A 73 11.84 13.36 -19.05
N PRO A 74 11.96 12.26 -19.81
CA PRO A 74 13.23 11.88 -20.43
C PRO A 74 13.69 12.98 -21.38
N GLY A 75 14.99 13.33 -21.31
CA GLY A 75 15.61 14.26 -22.24
C GLY A 75 15.57 13.70 -23.67
N GLU A 76 15.57 14.58 -24.67
CA GLU A 76 15.54 14.18 -26.08
C GLU A 76 16.78 13.36 -26.49
N ARG A 77 17.90 13.53 -25.78
CA ARG A 77 19.15 12.78 -25.97
C ARG A 77 19.16 11.40 -25.33
N ASP A 78 18.17 11.07 -24.50
CA ASP A 78 18.09 9.79 -23.76
C ASP A 78 17.19 8.78 -24.50
N ARG A 79 16.73 9.13 -25.72
CA ARG A 79 15.80 8.31 -26.51
C ARG A 79 16.58 7.59 -27.60
N HIS A 80 16.70 6.28 -27.46
CA HIS A 80 17.37 5.45 -28.45
C HIS A 80 16.44 4.34 -28.93
N PRO A 81 16.32 4.16 -30.26
CA PRO A 81 15.69 2.97 -30.82
C PRO A 81 16.44 1.70 -30.38
N GLY A 82 15.71 0.60 -30.31
CA GLY A 82 16.34 -0.72 -30.18
C GLY A 82 17.14 -1.07 -31.43
N THR A 83 18.08 -2.01 -31.30
CA THR A 83 18.83 -2.61 -32.41
C THR A 83 17.88 -2.98 -33.56
N GLY A 84 18.21 -2.55 -34.79
CA GLY A 84 17.39 -2.83 -35.98
C GLY A 84 16.18 -1.92 -36.17
N ARG A 85 15.97 -0.92 -35.30
CA ARG A 85 14.87 0.06 -35.37
C ARG A 85 15.37 1.50 -35.54
N ASP A 86 16.52 1.70 -36.18
CA ASP A 86 17.20 3.01 -36.30
C ASP A 86 16.35 4.11 -36.94
N ALA A 87 15.34 3.75 -37.74
CA ALA A 87 14.39 4.68 -38.37
C ALA A 87 13.18 5.07 -37.49
N VAL A 88 13.02 4.46 -36.31
CA VAL A 88 11.88 4.71 -35.42
C VAL A 88 12.07 6.04 -34.68
N THR A 89 11.04 6.88 -34.75
CA THR A 89 10.98 8.14 -34.00
C THR A 89 10.07 7.98 -32.79
N PHE A 90 10.21 8.88 -31.81
CA PHE A 90 9.44 8.80 -30.56
C PHE A 90 8.65 10.09 -30.31
N ARG A 91 7.36 9.93 -30.04
CA ARG A 91 6.48 11.00 -29.60
C ARG A 91 6.31 10.95 -28.08
N GLY A 92 6.83 11.97 -27.39
CA GLY A 92 6.67 12.12 -25.94
C GLY A 92 5.50 13.04 -25.61
N TYR A 93 4.60 12.62 -24.73
CA TYR A 93 3.49 13.45 -24.25
C TYR A 93 3.10 13.09 -22.82
N ALA A 94 2.47 14.05 -22.13
CA ALA A 94 1.97 13.87 -20.77
C ALA A 94 0.45 13.90 -20.77
N GLU A 95 -0.17 13.00 -20.02
CA GLU A 95 -1.60 13.00 -19.70
C GLU A 95 -1.75 13.10 -18.18
N ASP A 96 -2.99 13.19 -17.68
CA ASP A 96 -3.25 13.25 -16.23
C ASP A 96 -2.82 11.96 -15.50
N ASP A 97 -2.73 10.84 -16.22
CA ASP A 97 -2.44 9.50 -15.67
C ASP A 97 -0.98 9.03 -15.87
N GLY A 98 -0.13 9.76 -16.61
CA GLY A 98 1.22 9.28 -16.90
C GLY A 98 2.04 10.14 -17.87
N TYR A 99 3.28 9.70 -18.11
CA TYR A 99 4.13 10.27 -19.15
C TYR A 99 4.49 9.19 -20.17
N TYR A 100 4.02 9.39 -21.39
CA TYR A 100 4.10 8.41 -22.45
C TYR A 100 5.22 8.77 -23.42
N LEU A 101 5.97 7.76 -23.85
CA LEU A 101 6.92 7.90 -24.94
C LEU A 101 6.60 6.82 -25.98
N LEU A 102 5.92 7.22 -27.04
CA LEU A 102 5.34 6.32 -28.01
C LEU A 102 6.23 6.20 -29.27
N PRO A 103 6.70 5.00 -29.62
CA PRO A 103 7.40 4.76 -30.88
C PRO A 103 6.47 4.95 -32.09
N SER A 104 6.97 5.51 -33.19
CA SER A 104 6.20 5.78 -34.40
C SER A 104 5.53 4.54 -35.01
N ASP A 105 6.17 3.38 -34.90
CA ASP A 105 5.64 2.08 -35.36
C ASP A 105 4.67 1.43 -34.37
N ALA A 106 4.53 1.96 -33.14
CA ALA A 106 3.54 1.51 -32.16
C ALA A 106 2.27 2.39 -32.12
N GLU A 107 2.32 3.60 -32.68
CA GLU A 107 1.22 4.57 -32.62
C GLU A 107 -0.10 3.98 -33.13
N ARG A 108 -0.05 3.32 -34.30
CA ARG A 108 -1.24 2.70 -34.88
C ARG A 108 -1.80 1.60 -33.99
N SER A 109 -0.96 0.73 -33.46
CA SER A 109 -1.40 -0.40 -32.64
C SER A 109 -1.97 0.04 -31.29
N VAL A 110 -1.47 1.14 -30.72
CA VAL A 110 -2.11 1.78 -29.56
C VAL A 110 -3.45 2.38 -29.95
N ALA A 111 -3.50 3.13 -31.06
CA ALA A 111 -4.74 3.78 -31.52
C ALA A 111 -5.85 2.77 -31.88
N THR A 112 -5.52 1.60 -32.42
CA THR A 112 -6.48 0.54 -32.73
C THR A 112 -6.79 -0.38 -31.55
N GLY A 113 -6.18 -0.14 -30.38
CA GLY A 113 -6.41 -0.91 -29.17
C GLY A 113 -5.71 -2.28 -29.12
N LEU A 114 -4.84 -2.60 -30.09
CA LEU A 114 -4.02 -3.82 -30.07
C LEU A 114 -2.99 -3.77 -28.95
N LEU A 115 -2.49 -2.58 -28.59
CA LEU A 115 -1.55 -2.39 -27.49
C LEU A 115 -2.16 -1.52 -26.40
N ASP A 116 -1.94 -1.92 -25.16
CA ASP A 116 -2.16 -1.07 -24.00
C ASP A 116 -1.13 0.07 -23.98
N LYS A 117 -1.63 1.31 -23.90
CA LYS A 117 -0.78 2.52 -23.83
C LYS A 117 0.20 2.49 -22.65
N ARG A 118 -0.14 1.78 -21.57
CA ARG A 118 0.72 1.65 -20.37
C ARG A 118 2.05 0.94 -20.65
N LEU A 119 2.17 0.17 -21.73
CA LEU A 119 3.45 -0.37 -22.21
C LEU A 119 4.46 0.72 -22.59
N PHE A 120 3.99 1.97 -22.74
CA PHE A 120 4.79 3.13 -23.13
C PHE A 120 4.79 4.24 -22.07
N ASP A 121 4.19 3.99 -20.90
CA ASP A 121 4.24 4.91 -19.76
C ASP A 121 5.58 4.76 -19.03
N VAL A 122 6.55 5.57 -19.42
CA VAL A 122 7.92 5.46 -18.88
C VAL A 122 8.00 5.86 -17.40
N ALA A 123 7.08 6.68 -16.91
CA ALA A 123 7.02 7.02 -15.50
C ALA A 123 6.54 5.82 -14.68
N TYR A 124 5.40 5.23 -15.09
CA TYR A 124 4.87 4.03 -14.44
C TYR A 124 5.88 2.87 -14.46
N LEU A 125 6.49 2.60 -15.61
CA LEU A 125 7.43 1.50 -15.77
C LEU A 125 8.68 1.68 -14.89
N ALA A 126 9.22 2.90 -14.80
CA ALA A 126 10.34 3.20 -13.92
C ALA A 126 9.96 3.03 -12.44
N ASP A 127 8.85 3.66 -12.02
CA ASP A 127 8.40 3.66 -10.63
C ASP A 127 8.04 2.25 -10.12
N ASN A 128 7.59 1.37 -11.01
CA ASN A 128 7.24 -0.01 -10.69
C ASN A 128 8.40 -0.99 -10.89
N GLY A 129 9.62 -0.52 -11.15
CA GLY A 129 10.80 -1.38 -11.28
C GLY A 129 10.79 -2.25 -12.54
N TYR A 130 10.08 -1.81 -13.58
CA TYR A 130 10.13 -2.40 -14.92
C TYR A 130 11.23 -1.78 -15.79
N GLY A 131 12.11 -0.94 -15.22
CA GLY A 131 13.31 -0.44 -15.89
C GLY A 131 14.29 -1.54 -16.29
N ASN A 132 15.12 -1.27 -17.30
CA ASN A 132 16.11 -2.22 -17.83
C ASN A 132 17.22 -2.56 -16.83
N ASP A 133 17.47 -1.69 -15.86
CA ASP A 133 18.40 -1.90 -14.75
C ASP A 133 17.81 -2.77 -13.61
N LYS A 134 16.49 -3.00 -13.61
CA LYS A 134 15.77 -3.69 -12.53
C LYS A 134 15.28 -5.08 -12.89
N THR A 135 14.88 -5.30 -14.14
CA THR A 135 14.34 -6.58 -14.58
C THR A 135 14.64 -6.85 -16.05
N ALA A 136 14.96 -8.11 -16.34
CA ALA A 136 15.27 -8.60 -17.69
C ALA A 136 14.02 -8.93 -18.52
N ASP A 137 12.83 -8.93 -17.93
CA ASP A 137 11.59 -9.21 -18.66
C ASP A 137 10.51 -8.18 -18.35
N LEU A 138 9.66 -7.91 -19.33
CA LEU A 138 8.43 -7.15 -19.16
C LEU A 138 7.25 -8.13 -19.08
N PRO A 139 6.45 -8.13 -17.99
CA PRO A 139 5.28 -8.99 -17.92
C PRO A 139 4.13 -8.37 -18.71
N VAL A 140 3.47 -9.17 -19.53
CA VAL A 140 2.33 -8.78 -20.36
C VAL A 140 1.20 -9.79 -20.25
N ILE A 141 -0.03 -9.37 -20.49
CA ILE A 141 -1.16 -10.27 -20.73
C ILE A 141 -1.52 -10.17 -22.21
N VAL A 142 -1.42 -11.29 -22.93
CA VAL A 142 -1.86 -11.39 -24.32
C VAL A 142 -3.27 -11.96 -24.39
N GLN A 143 -4.14 -11.34 -25.17
CA GLN A 143 -5.49 -11.83 -25.47
C GLN A 143 -5.59 -12.17 -26.95
N TYR A 144 -6.25 -13.27 -27.30
CA TYR A 144 -6.35 -13.70 -28.69
C TYR A 144 -7.75 -13.41 -29.28
N GLN A 145 -7.84 -13.41 -30.63
CA GLN A 145 -9.06 -13.12 -31.38
C GLN A 145 -10.01 -14.33 -31.44
N GLN A 146 -9.46 -15.53 -31.61
CA GLN A 146 -10.20 -16.79 -31.62
C GLN A 146 -9.53 -17.74 -30.65
N GLU A 147 -10.31 -18.39 -29.80
CA GLU A 147 -9.74 -19.04 -28.62
C GLU A 147 -10.30 -20.40 -28.32
N SER A 148 -9.41 -21.21 -27.76
CA SER A 148 -9.41 -22.65 -27.95
C SER A 148 -8.86 -23.28 -26.67
N SER A 149 -9.64 -23.30 -25.59
CA SER A 149 -9.29 -23.93 -24.31
C SER A 149 -8.00 -23.44 -23.62
N ALA A 150 -7.88 -23.74 -22.32
CA ALA A 150 -6.68 -23.40 -21.53
C ALA A 150 -5.39 -24.02 -22.12
N GLN A 151 -5.49 -25.20 -22.74
CA GLN A 151 -4.35 -25.87 -23.35
C GLN A 151 -3.85 -25.16 -24.62
N SER A 152 -4.74 -24.69 -25.50
CA SER A 152 -4.26 -23.98 -26.71
C SER A 152 -3.87 -22.54 -26.41
N LEU A 153 -4.46 -21.93 -25.37
CA LEU A 153 -3.98 -20.67 -24.78
C LEU A 153 -2.52 -20.76 -24.36
N ALA A 154 -2.19 -21.76 -23.53
CA ALA A 154 -0.83 -21.98 -23.06
C ALA A 154 0.13 -22.29 -24.23
N ARG A 155 -0.32 -23.10 -25.21
CA ARG A 155 0.48 -23.43 -26.41
C ARG A 155 0.79 -22.20 -27.24
N SER A 156 -0.22 -21.37 -27.53
CA SER A 156 -0.07 -20.15 -28.32
C SER A 156 0.84 -19.15 -27.60
N ALA A 157 0.70 -19.03 -26.28
CA ALA A 157 1.53 -18.15 -25.47
C ALA A 157 3.02 -18.55 -25.48
N ARG A 158 3.31 -19.86 -25.45
CA ARG A 158 4.69 -20.37 -25.57
C ARG A 158 5.27 -20.24 -26.97
N ALA A 159 4.41 -20.16 -27.99
CA ALA A 159 4.84 -19.97 -29.38
C ALA A 159 5.14 -18.49 -29.70
N LEU A 160 4.77 -17.56 -28.82
CA LEU A 160 5.13 -16.16 -28.99
C LEU A 160 6.66 -15.99 -28.88
N PRO A 161 7.29 -15.26 -29.81
CA PRO A 161 8.72 -15.00 -29.72
C PRO A 161 9.07 -14.32 -28.39
N SER A 162 10.22 -14.68 -27.81
CA SER A 162 10.74 -14.07 -26.58
C SER A 162 9.89 -14.29 -25.32
N ALA A 163 8.88 -15.16 -25.36
CA ALA A 163 8.15 -15.62 -24.19
C ALA A 163 9.00 -16.57 -23.34
N ARG A 164 9.34 -16.19 -22.11
CA ARG A 164 10.11 -17.04 -21.18
C ARG A 164 9.24 -17.90 -20.28
N SER A 165 8.03 -17.44 -19.98
CA SER A 165 7.04 -18.18 -19.21
C SER A 165 5.64 -17.77 -19.62
N SER A 166 4.67 -18.67 -19.39
CA SER A 166 3.26 -18.43 -19.72
C SER A 166 2.32 -19.05 -18.70
N THR A 167 1.29 -18.32 -18.28
CA THR A 167 0.16 -18.82 -17.49
C THR A 167 -1.14 -18.58 -18.25
N ALA A 168 -1.92 -19.61 -18.52
CA ALA A 168 -3.20 -19.46 -19.20
C ALA A 168 -4.22 -18.76 -18.28
N LEU A 169 -4.99 -17.83 -18.84
CA LEU A 169 -6.02 -17.03 -18.17
C LEU A 169 -7.35 -17.17 -18.94
N PRO A 170 -8.06 -18.31 -18.81
CA PRO A 170 -9.25 -18.58 -19.64
C PRO A 170 -10.36 -17.55 -19.49
N SER A 171 -10.52 -16.97 -18.30
CA SER A 171 -11.55 -15.96 -18.00
C SER A 171 -11.43 -14.68 -18.83
N VAL A 172 -10.23 -14.36 -19.32
CA VAL A 172 -9.97 -13.17 -20.15
C VAL A 172 -9.54 -13.53 -21.56
N ASN A 173 -9.67 -14.81 -21.94
CA ASN A 173 -9.32 -15.29 -23.26
C ASN A 173 -7.88 -14.92 -23.62
N GLY A 174 -6.95 -15.30 -22.73
CA GLY A 174 -5.57 -14.86 -22.83
C GLY A 174 -4.59 -15.65 -21.97
N ALA A 175 -3.35 -15.17 -21.94
CA ALA A 175 -2.27 -15.71 -21.12
C ALA A 175 -1.38 -14.59 -20.58
N ALA A 176 -0.91 -14.73 -19.35
CA ALA A 176 0.19 -13.92 -18.82
C ALA A 176 1.51 -14.45 -19.38
N VAL A 177 2.37 -13.58 -19.88
CA VAL A 177 3.65 -13.90 -20.53
C VAL A 177 4.76 -12.98 -20.00
N ARG A 178 5.94 -13.53 -19.75
CA ARG A 178 7.15 -12.74 -19.49
C ARG A 178 7.94 -12.58 -20.79
N VAL A 179 7.99 -11.36 -21.33
CA VAL A 179 8.73 -11.06 -22.56
C VAL A 179 10.16 -10.68 -22.24
N SER A 180 11.10 -11.48 -22.71
CA SER A 180 12.54 -11.22 -22.66
C SER A 180 12.83 -9.85 -23.26
N LYS A 181 13.49 -8.99 -22.51
CA LYS A 181 13.86 -7.68 -23.01
C LYS A 181 14.93 -7.78 -24.10
N ASP A 182 15.96 -8.58 -23.88
CA ASP A 182 17.10 -8.73 -24.80
C ASP A 182 16.71 -9.10 -26.24
N THR A 183 15.53 -9.69 -26.43
CA THR A 183 14.99 -10.16 -27.71
C THR A 183 13.57 -9.62 -27.97
N ALA A 184 13.17 -8.51 -27.34
CA ALA A 184 11.81 -8.00 -27.43
C ALA A 184 11.42 -7.53 -28.85
N GLU A 185 12.40 -7.28 -29.73
CA GLU A 185 12.20 -7.03 -31.15
C GLU A 185 11.52 -8.21 -31.86
N ASP A 186 11.82 -9.45 -31.47
CA ASP A 186 11.18 -10.63 -32.08
C ASP A 186 9.71 -10.72 -31.66
N PHE A 187 9.42 -10.42 -30.38
CA PHE A 187 8.05 -10.33 -29.89
C PHE A 187 7.29 -9.23 -30.65
N TRP A 188 7.95 -8.09 -30.91
CA TRP A 188 7.37 -7.00 -31.69
C TRP A 188 7.07 -7.39 -33.12
N GLY A 189 8.03 -8.02 -33.79
CA GLY A 189 7.86 -8.55 -35.14
C GLY A 189 6.68 -9.52 -35.21
N GLY A 190 6.52 -10.39 -34.20
CA GLY A 190 5.37 -11.27 -34.07
C GLY A 190 4.04 -10.51 -33.94
N VAL A 191 3.96 -9.54 -33.02
CA VAL A 191 2.75 -8.73 -32.82
C VAL A 191 2.34 -7.98 -34.11
N GLN A 192 3.30 -7.42 -34.84
CA GLN A 192 3.03 -6.74 -36.12
C GLN A 192 2.72 -7.70 -37.27
N GLY A 193 3.29 -8.91 -37.23
CA GLY A 193 3.12 -9.96 -38.24
C GLY A 193 1.80 -10.73 -38.18
N GLY A 194 0.92 -10.41 -37.23
CA GLY A 194 -0.43 -10.99 -37.17
C GLY A 194 -0.52 -12.32 -36.40
N THR A 195 0.00 -12.35 -35.17
CA THR A 195 -0.06 -13.50 -34.22
C THR A 195 -1.46 -13.94 -33.78
N GLY A 196 -2.54 -13.46 -34.41
CA GLY A 196 -3.92 -13.72 -33.98
C GLY A 196 -4.29 -13.05 -32.65
N LEU A 197 -3.46 -12.11 -32.19
CA LEU A 197 -3.70 -11.36 -30.96
C LEU A 197 -4.82 -10.33 -31.17
N ARG A 198 -5.71 -10.26 -30.17
CA ARG A 198 -6.70 -9.20 -30.01
C ARG A 198 -6.09 -8.01 -29.26
N LYS A 199 -5.29 -8.27 -28.22
CA LYS A 199 -4.67 -7.22 -27.41
C LYS A 199 -3.45 -7.70 -26.63
N VAL A 200 -2.47 -6.82 -26.44
CA VAL A 200 -1.37 -6.98 -25.49
C VAL A 200 -1.49 -5.92 -24.40
N TRP A 201 -1.68 -6.36 -23.16
CA TRP A 201 -1.75 -5.53 -21.98
C TRP A 201 -0.43 -5.54 -21.22
N LEU A 202 -0.11 -4.44 -20.54
CA LEU A 202 0.85 -4.51 -19.45
C LEU A 202 0.24 -5.33 -18.31
N ASP A 203 0.98 -6.33 -17.82
CA ASP A 203 0.64 -7.02 -16.58
C ASP A 203 1.09 -6.14 -15.39
N GLY A 204 0.19 -5.23 -15.02
CA GLY A 204 0.46 -4.17 -14.06
C GLY A 204 0.67 -4.73 -12.65
N LYS A 205 1.50 -4.04 -11.85
CA LYS A 205 1.59 -4.34 -10.42
C LYS A 205 0.32 -3.89 -9.70
N VAL A 206 -0.20 -4.76 -8.85
CA VAL A 206 -1.17 -4.42 -7.81
C VAL A 206 -0.46 -4.47 -6.46
N THR A 207 -0.80 -3.54 -5.57
CA THR A 207 -0.26 -3.46 -4.22
C THR A 207 -1.41 -3.50 -3.22
N ALA A 208 -1.26 -4.24 -2.13
CA ALA A 208 -2.15 -4.10 -0.97
C ALA A 208 -2.06 -2.65 -0.47
N SER A 209 -3.21 -2.03 -0.21
CA SER A 209 -3.32 -0.60 0.10
C SER A 209 -3.62 -0.38 1.58
N ASP A 210 -2.76 -0.87 2.47
CA ASP A 210 -3.02 -0.87 3.91
C ASP A 210 -2.51 0.38 4.64
N ASP A 211 -1.76 1.28 3.97
CA ASP A 211 -1.00 2.37 4.62
C ASP A 211 -1.50 3.79 4.37
N VAL A 212 -2.61 3.94 3.64
CA VAL A 212 -3.23 5.24 3.34
C VAL A 212 -4.50 5.54 4.12
N SER A 213 -5.05 4.56 4.85
CA SER A 213 -6.33 4.68 5.56
C SER A 213 -6.30 5.76 6.66
N ALA A 214 -5.26 5.79 7.49
CA ALA A 214 -5.12 6.77 8.57
C ALA A 214 -5.12 8.22 8.04
N ALA A 215 -4.46 8.46 6.90
CA ALA A 215 -4.45 9.77 6.27
C ALA A 215 -5.82 10.15 5.69
N GLN A 216 -6.53 9.19 5.10
CA GLN A 216 -7.87 9.41 4.53
C GLN A 216 -8.90 9.80 5.59
N ILE A 217 -8.84 9.21 6.78
CA ILE A 217 -9.76 9.52 7.89
C ILE A 217 -9.33 10.75 8.73
N GLY A 218 -8.24 11.43 8.34
CA GLY A 218 -7.77 12.63 9.02
C GLY A 218 -7.02 12.38 10.34
N ALA A 219 -6.56 11.16 10.62
CA ALA A 219 -5.82 10.84 11.85
C ALA A 219 -4.57 11.72 12.06
N PRO A 220 -3.76 12.08 11.03
CA PRO A 220 -2.64 12.99 11.20
C PRO A 220 -3.01 14.37 11.75
N ALA A 221 -4.18 14.90 11.36
CA ALA A 221 -4.66 16.18 11.87
C ALA A 221 -5.10 16.06 13.34
N ALA A 222 -5.73 14.94 13.71
CA ALA A 222 -6.08 14.64 15.09
C ALA A 222 -4.83 14.52 15.99
N TRP A 223 -3.80 13.79 15.55
CA TRP A 223 -2.54 13.68 16.27
C TRP A 223 -1.86 15.03 16.46
N ALA A 224 -1.84 15.87 15.41
CA ALA A 224 -1.29 17.22 15.50
C ALA A 224 -2.05 18.12 16.50
N ALA A 225 -3.33 17.83 16.74
CA ALA A 225 -4.15 18.47 17.76
C ALA A 225 -4.01 17.82 19.16
N GLY A 226 -3.15 16.80 19.33
CA GLY A 226 -2.95 16.07 20.58
C GLY A 226 -3.99 14.99 20.86
N LEU A 227 -4.81 14.61 19.86
CA LEU A 227 -5.82 13.56 19.95
C LEU A 227 -5.24 12.25 19.41
N ASP A 228 -4.53 11.53 20.26
CA ASP A 228 -3.79 10.29 19.90
C ASP A 228 -4.17 9.07 20.76
N GLY A 229 -5.24 9.20 21.54
CA GLY A 229 -5.73 8.16 22.45
C GLY A 229 -5.07 8.14 23.83
N THR A 230 -4.20 9.11 24.16
CA THR A 230 -3.62 9.20 25.51
C THR A 230 -4.71 9.19 26.58
N GLY A 231 -4.59 8.28 27.55
CA GLY A 231 -5.54 8.12 28.66
C GLY A 231 -6.81 7.33 28.33
N VAL A 232 -6.92 6.80 27.11
CA VAL A 232 -8.06 5.97 26.67
C VAL A 232 -7.65 4.50 26.60
N THR A 233 -8.54 3.61 27.03
CA THR A 233 -8.42 2.16 26.78
C THR A 233 -9.52 1.74 25.80
N VAL A 234 -9.14 1.05 24.72
CA VAL A 234 -10.06 0.53 23.70
C VAL A 234 -10.19 -0.98 23.86
N GLY A 235 -11.42 -1.48 23.88
CA GLY A 235 -11.71 -2.92 23.89
C GLY A 235 -11.61 -3.52 22.50
N ILE A 236 -11.11 -4.74 22.42
CA ILE A 236 -11.08 -5.55 21.19
C ILE A 236 -11.63 -6.92 21.52
N ILE A 237 -12.59 -7.39 20.74
CA ILE A 237 -13.11 -8.77 20.79
C ILE A 237 -12.72 -9.45 19.48
N ASP A 238 -11.77 -10.40 19.54
CA ASP A 238 -11.14 -10.97 18.34
C ASP A 238 -10.39 -12.31 18.63
N THR A 239 -9.41 -12.70 17.81
CA THR A 239 -8.58 -13.93 17.93
C THR A 239 -7.49 -13.86 19.00
N GLY A 240 -7.34 -12.72 19.67
CA GLY A 240 -6.32 -12.48 20.70
C GLY A 240 -5.37 -11.34 20.34
N ILE A 241 -4.19 -11.33 20.96
CA ILE A 241 -3.10 -10.40 20.61
C ILE A 241 -1.71 -11.06 20.70
N ASP A 242 -0.81 -10.72 19.78
CA ASP A 242 0.63 -10.82 20.01
C ASP A 242 1.11 -9.58 20.77
N ALA A 243 1.12 -9.68 22.10
CA ALA A 243 1.59 -8.60 22.97
C ALA A 243 3.11 -8.37 22.89
N THR A 244 3.86 -9.27 22.23
CA THR A 244 5.31 -9.14 22.04
C THR A 244 5.68 -8.35 20.80
N HIS A 245 4.72 -8.14 19.87
CA HIS A 245 4.93 -7.34 18.68
C HIS A 245 5.43 -5.93 19.04
N PRO A 246 6.50 -5.40 18.42
CA PRO A 246 7.11 -4.12 18.82
C PRO A 246 6.13 -2.95 18.85
N ASP A 247 5.14 -2.94 17.95
CA ASP A 247 4.15 -1.87 17.88
C ASP A 247 3.08 -1.94 18.99
N LEU A 248 2.91 -3.11 19.60
CA LEU A 248 1.90 -3.41 20.62
C LEU A 248 2.50 -3.67 22.01
N SER A 249 3.83 -3.68 22.11
CA SER A 249 4.54 -3.87 23.37
C SER A 249 4.08 -2.85 24.41
N GLY A 250 3.63 -3.35 25.56
CA GLY A 250 3.12 -2.53 26.66
C GLY A 250 1.77 -1.85 26.40
N LYS A 251 1.01 -2.24 25.36
CA LYS A 251 -0.33 -1.69 25.07
C LYS A 251 -1.44 -2.36 25.84
N VAL A 252 -1.32 -3.66 26.14
CA VAL A 252 -2.35 -4.43 26.86
C VAL A 252 -2.45 -3.95 28.31
N ALA A 253 -3.63 -3.45 28.70
CA ALA A 253 -3.93 -3.07 30.07
C ALA A 253 -4.61 -4.21 30.84
N VAL A 254 -5.51 -4.94 30.17
CA VAL A 254 -6.21 -6.09 30.71
C VAL A 254 -6.55 -7.04 29.55
N ALA A 255 -6.60 -8.34 29.82
CA ALA A 255 -6.95 -9.32 28.81
C ALA A 255 -7.65 -10.54 29.40
N ARG A 256 -8.50 -11.20 28.61
CA ARG A 256 -9.15 -12.47 28.97
C ARG A 256 -9.54 -13.29 27.74
N ASN A 257 -9.47 -14.61 27.87
CA ASN A 257 -9.93 -15.59 26.91
C ASN A 257 -11.34 -16.10 27.24
N PHE A 258 -12.18 -16.17 26.22
CA PHE A 258 -13.57 -16.62 26.25
C PHE A 258 -13.84 -17.77 25.27
N VAL A 259 -12.82 -18.21 24.52
CA VAL A 259 -12.92 -19.39 23.66
C VAL A 259 -13.18 -20.61 24.54
N GLU A 260 -14.13 -21.44 24.12
CA GLU A 260 -14.59 -22.58 24.89
C GLU A 260 -13.47 -23.61 25.11
N ALA A 261 -13.37 -24.14 26.34
CA ALA A 261 -12.38 -25.14 26.68
C ALA A 261 -12.48 -26.37 25.76
N GLY A 262 -11.35 -26.76 25.18
CA GLY A 262 -11.26 -27.87 24.23
C GLY A 262 -11.42 -27.48 22.75
N GLN A 263 -11.78 -26.22 22.45
CA GLN A 263 -11.60 -25.65 21.11
C GLN A 263 -10.14 -25.18 20.90
N PRO A 264 -9.66 -25.07 19.66
CA PRO A 264 -8.32 -24.54 19.38
C PRO A 264 -8.09 -23.14 19.98
N GLY A 265 -7.15 -23.00 20.91
CA GLY A 265 -6.93 -21.74 21.62
C GLY A 265 -7.95 -21.43 22.72
N GLY A 266 -8.82 -22.39 23.06
CA GLY A 266 -9.63 -22.42 24.28
C GLY A 266 -8.81 -22.89 25.49
N ASP A 267 -7.65 -22.29 25.67
CA ASP A 267 -6.71 -22.57 26.75
C ASP A 267 -7.16 -21.86 28.05
N ALA A 268 -6.24 -21.59 28.97
CA ALA A 268 -6.53 -20.91 30.22
C ALA A 268 -7.15 -19.50 30.00
N PRO A 269 -7.99 -18.98 30.92
CA PRO A 269 -8.62 -17.67 30.79
C PRO A 269 -7.64 -16.50 30.57
N GLU A 270 -6.39 -16.65 30.97
CA GLU A 270 -5.31 -15.69 30.76
C GLU A 270 -4.60 -15.81 29.41
N ASP A 271 -4.76 -16.93 28.69
CA ASP A 271 -4.11 -17.13 27.39
C ASP A 271 -4.90 -16.42 26.28
N VAL A 272 -4.48 -15.20 25.98
CA VAL A 272 -5.00 -14.39 24.87
C VAL A 272 -4.06 -14.36 23.68
N THR A 273 -3.12 -15.31 23.59
CA THR A 273 -2.14 -15.35 22.50
C THR A 273 -2.85 -15.46 21.16
N ASP A 274 -2.52 -14.56 20.24
CA ASP A 274 -3.06 -14.61 18.89
C ASP A 274 -2.27 -15.59 18.03
N ARG A 275 -2.88 -16.74 17.75
CA ARG A 275 -2.30 -17.77 16.87
C ARG A 275 -2.86 -17.69 15.44
N HIS A 276 -3.82 -16.80 15.19
CA HIS A 276 -4.41 -16.55 13.87
C HIS A 276 -3.79 -15.31 13.20
N GLY A 277 -3.58 -14.23 13.97
CA GLY A 277 -3.00 -12.96 13.53
C GLY A 277 -4.02 -11.84 13.25
N HIS A 278 -5.32 -12.16 13.22
CA HIS A 278 -6.36 -11.18 12.87
C HIS A 278 -6.54 -10.13 13.99
N GLY A 279 -6.66 -10.57 15.24
CA GLY A 279 -6.76 -9.68 16.39
C GLY A 279 -5.53 -8.78 16.57
N THR A 280 -4.34 -9.31 16.33
CA THR A 280 -3.08 -8.52 16.34
C THR A 280 -3.09 -7.45 15.25
N HIS A 281 -3.57 -7.79 14.05
CA HIS A 281 -3.69 -6.84 12.96
C HIS A 281 -4.68 -5.72 13.29
N VAL A 282 -5.88 -6.06 13.79
CA VAL A 282 -6.89 -5.10 14.26
C VAL A 282 -6.35 -4.21 15.39
N ALA A 283 -5.67 -4.80 16.38
CA ALA A 283 -5.03 -4.07 17.46
C ALA A 283 -3.99 -3.07 16.96
N SER A 284 -3.21 -3.42 15.94
CA SER A 284 -2.20 -2.54 15.35
C SER A 284 -2.82 -1.34 14.61
N ILE A 285 -3.95 -1.54 13.92
CA ILE A 285 -4.71 -0.46 13.28
C ILE A 285 -5.20 0.55 14.34
N ILE A 286 -5.65 0.05 15.50
CA ILE A 286 -6.17 0.91 16.58
C ILE A 286 -5.04 1.61 17.33
N ALA A 287 -4.06 0.86 17.87
CA ALA A 287 -3.11 1.36 18.86
C ALA A 287 -1.64 1.05 18.54
N GLY A 288 -1.33 0.56 17.33
CA GLY A 288 0.03 0.31 16.90
C GLY A 288 0.88 1.58 16.98
N SER A 289 2.01 1.53 17.69
CA SER A 289 2.88 2.69 17.85
C SER A 289 3.62 3.07 16.54
N GLY A 290 3.70 2.14 15.59
CA GLY A 290 4.51 2.27 14.38
C GLY A 290 6.01 2.05 14.61
N ALA A 291 6.43 1.55 15.78
CA ALA A 291 7.84 1.43 16.15
C ALA A 291 8.66 0.57 15.17
N ALA A 292 8.15 -0.59 14.75
CA ALA A 292 8.80 -1.50 13.80
C ALA A 292 8.91 -0.92 12.38
N SER A 293 8.18 0.16 12.09
CA SER A 293 8.08 0.76 10.76
C SER A 293 8.48 2.23 10.71
N ALA A 294 9.19 2.72 11.73
CA ALA A 294 9.57 4.12 11.87
C ALA A 294 8.36 5.10 11.71
N GLY A 295 7.19 4.68 12.19
CA GLY A 295 5.95 5.43 12.17
C GLY A 295 5.10 5.29 10.91
N LYS A 296 5.52 4.47 9.93
CA LYS A 296 4.79 4.28 8.67
C LYS A 296 3.41 3.63 8.90
N TYR A 297 3.35 2.56 9.70
CA TYR A 297 2.13 1.80 10.01
C TYR A 297 1.62 2.13 11.42
N LYS A 298 1.51 3.43 11.71
CA LYS A 298 1.02 3.90 13.01
C LYS A 298 -0.50 3.80 13.06
N GLY A 299 -1.02 3.23 14.14
CA GLY A 299 -2.44 3.12 14.40
C GLY A 299 -3.10 4.49 14.65
N VAL A 300 -4.43 4.50 14.63
CA VAL A 300 -5.25 5.73 14.75
C VAL A 300 -5.11 6.38 16.12
N THR A 301 -4.99 5.58 17.18
CA THR A 301 -4.83 6.01 18.58
C THR A 301 -3.55 5.42 19.17
N PRO A 302 -2.36 5.85 18.70
CA PRO A 302 -1.09 5.19 19.00
C PRO A 302 -0.70 5.25 20.48
N ASN A 303 -1.37 6.05 21.31
CA ASN A 303 -1.10 6.15 22.75
C ASN A 303 -2.20 5.53 23.63
N ALA A 304 -3.24 4.95 23.03
CA ALA A 304 -4.25 4.20 23.77
C ALA A 304 -3.67 2.92 24.40
N LYS A 305 -4.34 2.44 25.44
CA LYS A 305 -4.20 1.09 25.96
C LYS A 305 -5.27 0.18 25.37
N LEU A 306 -5.08 -1.13 25.48
CA LEU A 306 -5.98 -2.13 24.94
C LEU A 306 -6.54 -3.03 26.04
N SER A 307 -7.84 -3.29 25.97
CA SER A 307 -8.51 -4.36 26.71
C SER A 307 -8.81 -5.49 25.73
N ILE A 308 -8.18 -6.66 25.88
CA ILE A 308 -8.24 -7.74 24.89
C ILE A 308 -9.18 -8.84 25.36
N ALA A 309 -10.21 -9.16 24.57
CA ALA A 309 -11.05 -10.32 24.77
C ALA A 309 -10.85 -11.28 23.59
N LYS A 310 -10.16 -12.41 23.82
CA LYS A 310 -10.07 -13.48 22.82
C LYS A 310 -11.39 -14.24 22.84
N ALA A 311 -12.19 -14.09 21.79
CA ALA A 311 -13.48 -14.79 21.62
C ALA A 311 -13.53 -15.63 20.33
N LEU A 312 -12.49 -15.51 19.50
CA LEU A 312 -12.29 -16.34 18.32
C LEU A 312 -11.11 -17.30 18.55
N ASP A 313 -11.32 -18.54 18.15
CA ASP A 313 -10.39 -19.66 18.21
C ASP A 313 -9.18 -19.44 17.27
N ASP A 314 -8.23 -20.36 17.29
CA ASP A 314 -7.01 -20.24 16.48
C ASP A 314 -7.23 -20.39 14.97
N SER A 315 -8.44 -20.75 14.54
CA SER A 315 -8.89 -20.78 13.15
C SER A 315 -9.77 -19.58 12.78
N GLY A 316 -9.93 -18.60 13.69
CA GLY A 316 -10.72 -17.39 13.45
C GLY A 316 -12.23 -17.56 13.66
N ASN A 317 -12.67 -18.69 14.24
CA ASN A 317 -14.09 -18.97 14.46
C ASN A 317 -14.47 -18.74 15.92
N GLY A 318 -15.70 -18.34 16.17
CA GLY A 318 -16.22 -18.19 17.54
C GLY A 318 -17.70 -18.49 17.60
N THR A 319 -18.18 -18.72 18.80
CA THR A 319 -19.60 -18.91 19.08
C THR A 319 -20.23 -17.61 19.55
N ASP A 320 -21.52 -17.42 19.24
CA ASP A 320 -22.27 -16.26 19.75
C ASP A 320 -22.19 -16.15 21.27
N SER A 321 -22.18 -17.28 21.99
CA SER A 321 -22.03 -17.31 23.45
C SER A 321 -20.68 -16.78 23.93
N ALA A 322 -19.58 -17.14 23.28
CA ALA A 322 -18.25 -16.61 23.61
C ALA A 322 -18.17 -15.10 23.32
N VAL A 323 -18.73 -14.66 22.20
CA VAL A 323 -18.79 -13.24 21.82
C VAL A 323 -19.63 -12.43 22.81
N ILE A 324 -20.82 -12.90 23.18
CA ILE A 324 -21.68 -12.23 24.17
C ILE A 324 -21.01 -12.16 25.54
N ALA A 325 -20.36 -13.24 25.99
CA ALA A 325 -19.62 -13.26 27.25
C ALA A 325 -18.46 -12.25 27.24
N ALA A 326 -17.73 -12.15 26.13
CA ALA A 326 -16.69 -11.15 25.92
C ALA A 326 -17.26 -9.73 25.93
N MET A 327 -18.41 -9.48 25.28
CA MET A 327 -19.09 -8.18 25.28
C MET A 327 -19.50 -7.75 26.69
N GLN A 328 -20.13 -8.65 27.46
CA GLN A 328 -20.54 -8.40 28.84
C GLN A 328 -19.35 -8.01 29.70
N TRP A 329 -18.23 -8.72 29.56
CA TRP A 329 -17.01 -8.38 30.27
C TRP A 329 -16.46 -7.02 29.83
N GLN A 330 -16.28 -6.79 28.53
CA GLN A 330 -15.73 -5.54 27.99
C GLN A 330 -16.56 -4.30 28.36
N ALA A 331 -17.89 -4.42 28.40
CA ALA A 331 -18.78 -3.32 28.76
C ALA A 331 -18.51 -2.75 30.17
N THR A 332 -17.94 -3.56 31.06
CA THR A 332 -17.50 -3.12 32.41
C THR A 332 -16.09 -2.53 32.43
N GLN A 333 -15.27 -2.79 31.41
CA GLN A 333 -13.85 -2.42 31.37
C GLN A 333 -13.61 -1.11 30.62
N VAL A 334 -14.34 -0.87 29.53
CA VAL A 334 -14.04 0.20 28.56
C VAL A 334 -15.31 0.88 28.04
N LYS A 335 -15.14 2.04 27.39
CA LYS A 335 -16.24 2.80 26.78
C LYS A 335 -16.39 2.59 25.27
N VAL A 336 -15.39 2.04 24.61
CA VAL A 336 -15.41 1.74 23.18
C VAL A 336 -14.86 0.34 22.96
N VAL A 337 -15.57 -0.47 22.19
CA VAL A 337 -15.21 -1.86 21.85
C VAL A 337 -15.26 -2.03 20.34
N SER A 338 -14.16 -2.52 19.76
CA SER A 338 -14.09 -2.90 18.35
C SER A 338 -14.37 -4.40 18.21
N MET A 339 -15.25 -4.74 17.28
CA MET A 339 -15.65 -6.11 16.92
C MET A 339 -15.48 -6.29 15.42
N SER A 340 -14.31 -6.76 14.99
CA SER A 340 -14.00 -7.03 13.58
C SER A 340 -14.43 -8.45 13.20
N LEU A 341 -15.66 -8.80 13.57
CA LEU A 341 -16.27 -10.11 13.41
C LEU A 341 -17.74 -9.95 13.05
N GLY A 342 -18.34 -11.01 12.53
CA GLY A 342 -19.75 -11.04 12.16
C GLY A 342 -20.23 -12.46 11.94
N GLY A 343 -21.54 -12.65 12.01
CA GLY A 343 -22.20 -13.93 11.76
C GLY A 343 -22.99 -13.92 10.45
N ALA A 344 -23.91 -14.89 10.33
CA ALA A 344 -24.89 -14.88 9.26
C ALA A 344 -25.79 -13.62 9.33
N PRO A 345 -26.34 -13.15 8.20
CA PRO A 345 -27.31 -12.06 8.21
C PRO A 345 -28.48 -12.33 9.15
N SER A 346 -28.88 -11.30 9.90
CA SER A 346 -29.95 -11.33 10.88
C SER A 346 -30.78 -10.04 10.75
N ASP A 347 -32.02 -10.06 11.24
CA ASP A 347 -32.91 -8.90 11.32
C ASP A 347 -32.63 -8.01 12.56
N GLY A 348 -31.56 -8.31 13.30
CA GLY A 348 -31.16 -7.61 14.51
C GLY A 348 -31.88 -8.10 15.77
N THR A 349 -32.65 -9.18 15.69
CA THR A 349 -33.30 -9.81 16.85
C THR A 349 -32.53 -11.02 17.38
N ASP A 350 -31.39 -11.38 16.80
CA ASP A 350 -30.52 -12.43 17.31
C ASP A 350 -29.90 -12.06 18.69
N PRO A 351 -29.43 -13.05 19.47
CA PRO A 351 -28.88 -12.81 20.80
C PRO A 351 -27.67 -11.86 20.83
N VAL A 352 -26.84 -11.83 19.80
CA VAL A 352 -25.67 -10.92 19.76
C VAL A 352 -26.14 -9.49 19.57
N SER A 353 -27.08 -9.26 18.64
CA SER A 353 -27.70 -7.95 18.42
C SER A 353 -28.44 -7.43 19.66
N GLN A 354 -29.19 -8.29 20.35
CA GLN A 354 -29.84 -7.92 21.61
C GLN A 354 -28.80 -7.56 22.69
N ALA A 355 -27.72 -8.34 22.82
CA ALA A 355 -26.66 -8.06 23.77
C ALA A 355 -25.97 -6.71 23.49
N VAL A 356 -25.76 -6.34 22.21
CA VAL A 356 -25.23 -5.01 21.85
C VAL A 356 -26.15 -3.91 22.39
N ASN A 357 -27.45 -4.02 22.13
CA ASN A 357 -28.44 -3.01 22.55
C ASN A 357 -28.48 -2.86 24.07
N ASP A 358 -28.61 -3.98 24.78
CA ASP A 358 -28.75 -3.99 26.24
C ASP A 358 -27.49 -3.48 26.93
N LEU A 359 -26.30 -3.93 26.50
CA LEU A 359 -25.04 -3.49 27.09
C LEU A 359 -24.73 -2.02 26.78
N THR A 360 -25.09 -1.55 25.59
CA THR A 360 -24.99 -0.13 25.23
C THR A 360 -25.89 0.72 26.14
N ALA A 361 -27.15 0.32 26.31
CA ALA A 361 -28.11 1.03 27.15
C ALA A 361 -27.71 1.02 28.64
N GLN A 362 -27.17 -0.10 29.12
CA GLN A 362 -26.81 -0.28 30.53
C GLN A 362 -25.50 0.43 30.90
N TYR A 363 -24.45 0.32 30.09
CA TYR A 363 -23.10 0.77 30.43
C TYR A 363 -22.65 2.04 29.68
N GLY A 364 -23.38 2.44 28.65
CA GLY A 364 -23.00 3.51 27.74
C GLY A 364 -21.79 3.15 26.88
N THR A 365 -21.56 1.85 26.63
CA THR A 365 -20.43 1.36 25.84
C THR A 365 -20.76 1.44 24.36
N LEU A 366 -19.86 2.04 23.57
CA LEU A 366 -19.97 2.08 22.11
C LEU A 366 -19.34 0.81 21.51
N PHE A 367 -20.16 -0.04 20.89
CA PHE A 367 -19.69 -1.15 20.07
C PHE A 367 -19.56 -0.71 18.61
N VAL A 368 -18.38 -0.89 18.02
CA VAL A 368 -18.08 -0.63 16.61
C VAL A 368 -17.90 -1.99 15.94
N ILE A 369 -18.81 -2.33 15.03
CA ILE A 369 -18.96 -3.69 14.49
C ILE A 369 -18.77 -3.66 12.97
N ALA A 370 -18.05 -4.63 12.41
CA ALA A 370 -17.88 -4.76 10.97
C ALA A 370 -19.22 -5.07 10.26
N ALA A 371 -19.43 -4.49 9.08
CA ALA A 371 -20.65 -4.73 8.30
C ALA A 371 -20.72 -6.14 7.68
N GLY A 372 -19.58 -6.83 7.58
CA GLY A 372 -19.43 -8.10 6.90
C GLY A 372 -18.89 -7.96 5.47
N ASN A 373 -18.34 -9.07 4.94
CA ASN A 373 -17.63 -9.10 3.65
C ASN A 373 -18.42 -9.82 2.55
N ALA A 374 -19.74 -9.98 2.72
CA ALA A 374 -20.63 -10.70 1.80
C ALA A 374 -21.23 -9.83 0.68
N GLY A 375 -20.81 -8.56 0.56
CA GLY A 375 -21.18 -7.72 -0.57
C GLY A 375 -20.64 -8.27 -1.91
N PRO A 376 -21.09 -7.75 -3.06
CA PRO A 376 -21.81 -6.49 -3.23
C PRO A 376 -23.32 -6.64 -3.46
N ASP A 377 -23.92 -7.80 -3.21
CA ASP A 377 -25.36 -7.95 -3.35
C ASP A 377 -26.07 -6.98 -2.36
N PRO A 378 -27.10 -6.24 -2.82
CA PRO A 378 -27.68 -5.10 -2.10
C PRO A 378 -28.30 -5.43 -0.75
#